data_AF-A0A7L4MXR6-F1
#
_entry.id   AF-A0A7L4MXR6-F1
#
_cell.length_a   1.000
_cell.length_b   1.000
_cell.length_c   1.000
_cell.angle_alpha   90.00
_cell.angle_beta   90.00
_cell.angle_gamma   90.00
#
_symmetry.space_group_name_H-M   'P 1'
#
loop_
_entity.id
_entity.type
_entity.pdbx_description
1 polymer ?
#
loop_
_entity_poly.entity_id
_entity_poly.type
_entity_poly.pdbx_seq_one_letter_code
_entity_poly.pdbx_strand_id
1 'polypeptide(L)' 'RHAKRSTITSEDVKLLARRSSSLLKYITQKSEEFTSSNMEKKKKKKSSAAKGRRTSEEHEAAITESEDSNMA' A
#
# COMPACT_ATOMS: atom_id res chain seq x y z
N ARG A 1 9.46 -18.02 -8.84
CA ARG A 1 9.08 -17.01 -7.81
C ARG A 1 9.53 -17.51 -6.43
N HIS A 2 10.27 -16.73 -5.63
CA HIS A 2 10.93 -17.23 -4.42
C HIS A 2 9.95 -17.54 -3.27
N ALA A 3 9.04 -16.63 -2.96
CA ALA A 3 8.13 -16.77 -1.82
C ALA A 3 6.86 -17.60 -2.10
N LYS A 4 6.72 -18.25 -3.27
CA LYS A 4 5.55 -19.06 -3.71
C LYS A 4 4.15 -18.44 -3.55
N ARG A 5 4.03 -17.15 -3.21
CA ARG A 5 2.78 -16.37 -3.20
C ARG A 5 2.41 -15.91 -4.62
N SER A 6 1.18 -15.46 -4.87
CA SER A 6 0.85 -14.69 -6.09
C SER A 6 0.87 -13.19 -5.82
N THR A 7 0.42 -12.79 -4.63
CA THR A 7 0.42 -11.40 -4.17
C THR A 7 1.81 -10.93 -3.72
N ILE A 8 2.16 -9.70 -4.09
CA ILE A 8 3.39 -9.01 -3.68
C ILE A 8 3.16 -8.35 -2.32
N THR A 9 4.18 -8.39 -1.46
CA THR A 9 4.14 -7.87 -0.09
C THR A 9 5.19 -6.77 0.10
N SER A 10 5.10 -6.02 1.20
CA SER A 10 6.06 -4.96 1.53
C SER A 10 7.49 -5.49 1.71
N GLU A 11 7.66 -6.75 2.12
CA GLU A 11 8.97 -7.40 2.19
C GLU A 11 9.63 -7.52 0.81
N ASP A 12 8.84 -7.93 -0.20
CA ASP A 12 9.32 -8.07 -1.56
C ASP A 12 9.78 -6.69 -2.12
N VAL A 13 9.05 -5.62 -1.77
CA VAL A 13 9.40 -4.23 -2.15
C VAL A 13 10.65 -3.74 -1.42
N LYS A 14 10.79 -4.02 -0.11
CA LYS A 14 12.00 -3.70 0.66
C LYS A 14 13.23 -4.40 0.06
N LEU A 15 13.08 -5.66 -0.35
CA LEU A 15 14.15 -6.40 -1.02
C LEU A 15 14.53 -5.80 -2.38
N LEU A 16 13.58 -5.21 -3.11
CA LEU A 16 13.85 -4.53 -4.37
C LEU A 16 14.64 -3.22 -4.16
N ALA A 17 14.32 -2.47 -3.11
CA ALA A 17 14.96 -1.19 -2.79
C ALA A 17 16.38 -1.29 -2.21
N ARG A 18 16.88 -2.50 -1.94
CA ARG A 18 18.16 -2.74 -1.24
C ARG A 18 19.41 -2.14 -1.90
N ARG A 19 19.31 -1.70 -3.16
CA ARG A 19 20.43 -1.17 -3.95
C ARG A 19 20.96 0.17 -3.39
N SER A 20 20.10 0.96 -2.76
CA SER A 20 20.47 2.24 -2.13
C SER A 20 20.08 2.21 -0.65
N SER A 21 21.04 2.54 0.21
CA SER A 21 20.84 2.53 1.66
C SER A 21 19.89 3.62 2.13
N SER A 22 19.96 4.83 1.54
CA SER A 22 19.02 5.92 1.84
C SER A 22 17.60 5.58 1.39
N LEU A 23 17.46 4.97 0.21
CA LEU A 23 16.16 4.56 -0.32
C LEU A 23 15.54 3.43 0.53
N LEU A 24 16.33 2.42 0.91
CA LEU A 24 15.86 1.32 1.77
C LEU A 24 15.35 1.84 3.13
N LYS A 25 16.07 2.80 3.73
CA LYS A 25 15.66 3.44 4.99
C LYS A 25 14.34 4.19 4.84
N TYR A 26 14.22 5.04 3.82
CA TYR A 26 13.00 5.81 3.56
C TYR A 26 11.78 4.91 3.34
N ILE A 27 11.92 3.88 2.51
CA ILE A 27 10.82 2.94 2.22
C ILE A 27 10.43 2.15 3.47
N THR A 28 11.40 1.72 4.28
CA THR A 28 11.11 0.99 5.52
C THR A 28 10.29 1.86 6.47
N GLN A 29 10.72 3.11 6.70
CA GLN A 29 9.99 4.07 7.52
C GLN A 29 8.56 4.29 7.01
N LYS A 30 8.39 4.54 5.70
CA LYS A 30 7.05 4.74 5.12
C LYS A 30 6.17 3.50 5.24
N SER A 31 6.74 2.30 5.11
CA SER A 31 5.98 1.07 5.27
C SER A 31 5.44 0.90 6.68
N GLU A 32 6.20 1.31 7.70
CA GLU A 32 5.78 1.29 9.10
C GLU A 32 4.65 2.30 9.35
N GLU A 33 4.77 3.52 8.81
CA GLU A 33 3.71 4.55 8.85
C GLU A 33 2.39 4.06 8.21
N PHE A 34 2.44 3.32 7.10
CA PHE A 34 1.23 2.72 6.51
C PHE A 34 0.64 1.60 7.35
N THR A 35 1.49 0.78 7.99
CA THR A 35 0.98 -0.30 8.86
C THR A 35 0.28 0.25 10.09
N SER A 36 0.80 1.30 10.71
CA SER A 36 0.17 1.97 11.85
C SER A 36 -1.13 2.67 11.42
N SER A 37 -1.14 3.40 10.30
CA SER A 37 -2.35 4.03 9.75
C SER A 37 -3.46 3.01 9.42
N ASN A 38 -3.10 1.85 8.88
CA ASN A 38 -4.08 0.80 8.60
C ASN A 38 -4.67 0.20 9.89
N MET A 39 -3.88 0.10 10.96
CA MET A 39 -4.39 -0.33 12.27
C MET A 39 -5.41 0.68 12.85
N GLU A 40 -5.20 1.98 12.64
CA GLU A 40 -6.17 3.00 13.04
C GLU A 40 -7.49 2.88 12.24
N LYS A 41 -7.42 2.60 10.94
CA LYS A 41 -8.61 2.32 10.11
C LYS A 41 -9.36 1.07 10.57
N LYS A 42 -8.66 0.02 11.00
CA LYS A 42 -9.29 -1.19 11.57
C LYS A 42 -10.01 -0.92 12.90
N LYS A 43 -9.54 0.01 13.73
CA LYS A 43 -10.25 0.44 14.95
C LYS A 43 -11.57 1.15 14.62
N LYS A 44 -11.61 1.98 13.57
CA LYS A 44 -12.84 2.67 13.11
C LYS A 44 -13.89 1.71 12.51
N LYS A 45 -13.50 0.55 11.98
CA LYS A 45 -14.44 -0.45 11.44
C LYS A 45 -15.17 -1.26 12.53
N LYS A 46 -14.65 -1.33 13.76
CA LYS A 46 -15.34 -1.99 14.90
C LYS A 46 -16.46 -1.14 15.51
N SER A 47 -16.45 0.18 15.34
CA SER A 47 -17.49 1.08 15.86
C SER A 47 -18.63 1.37 14.88
N SER A 48 -18.47 1.07 13.58
CA SER A 48 -19.49 1.32 12.55
C SER A 48 -20.37 0.11 12.22
N ALA A 49 -20.09 -1.07 12.79
CA ALA A 49 -20.86 -2.29 12.54
C ALA A 49 -22.31 -2.26 13.08
N ALA A 50 -22.69 -1.24 13.86
CA ALA A 50 -24.03 -1.09 14.41
C ALA A 50 -24.99 -0.26 13.54
N LYS A 51 -24.55 0.36 12.44
CA LYS A 51 -25.47 1.19 11.62
C LYS A 51 -25.17 1.11 10.13
N GLY A 52 -25.99 0.32 9.43
CA GLY A 52 -26.44 0.69 8.08
C GLY A 52 -25.59 0.19 6.91
N ARG A 53 -26.07 -0.89 6.32
CA ARG A 53 -25.97 -1.23 4.88
C ARG A 53 -26.09 0.03 3.99
N ARG A 54 -25.04 0.34 3.20
CA ARG A 54 -25.04 0.81 1.77
C ARG A 54 -23.71 1.51 1.41
N THR A 55 -23.13 1.11 0.27
CA THR A 55 -22.07 1.75 -0.56
C THR A 55 -20.71 1.96 0.13
N SER A 56 -19.53 1.64 -0.40
CA SER A 56 -18.99 1.45 -1.75
C SER A 56 -17.70 0.63 -1.61
N GLU A 57 -17.65 -0.56 -2.19
CA GLU A 57 -16.82 -0.89 -3.36
C GLU A 57 -15.86 0.22 -3.82
N GLU A 58 -14.57 -0.14 -3.90
CA GLU A 58 -13.50 0.57 -4.61
C GLU A 58 -13.07 1.96 -4.12
N HIS A 59 -11.99 1.98 -3.34
CA HIS A 59 -11.03 3.09 -3.34
C HIS A 59 -9.62 2.51 -3.58
N GLU A 60 -9.46 1.85 -4.73
CA GLU A 60 -8.23 1.91 -5.52
C GLU A 60 -8.30 3.23 -6.30
N ALA A 61 -7.83 4.34 -5.73
CA ALA A 61 -7.78 5.61 -6.46
C ALA A 61 -6.73 6.55 -5.85
N ALA A 62 -5.55 6.56 -6.45
CA ALA A 62 -4.77 7.75 -6.80
C ALA A 62 -3.32 7.36 -7.15
N ILE A 63 -3.14 6.54 -8.19
CA ILE A 63 -1.93 6.65 -9.01
C ILE A 63 -2.36 7.55 -10.15
N THR A 64 -1.97 8.82 -10.03
CA THR A 64 -2.11 9.84 -11.06
C THR A 64 -1.54 9.32 -12.37
N GLU A 65 -2.42 9.16 -13.36
CA GLU A 65 -2.06 8.87 -14.74
C GLU A 65 -1.41 10.13 -15.33
N SER A 66 -0.08 10.22 -15.20
CA SER A 66 0.70 11.24 -15.89
C SER A 66 1.17 10.68 -17.24
N GLU A 67 0.37 10.98 -18.25
CA GLU A 67 0.70 11.19 -19.67
C GLU A 67 1.89 10.43 -20.26
N ASP A 68 1.57 9.34 -20.96
CA ASP A 68 2.43 8.63 -21.89
C ASP A 68 2.62 9.47 -23.18
N SER A 69 3.65 10.33 -23.19
CA SER A 69 4.10 10.99 -24.42
C SER A 69 4.95 10.03 -25.24
N ASN A 70 4.32 9.48 -26.29
CA ASN A 70 4.94 8.83 -27.44
C ASN A 70 6.18 9.62 -27.91
N MET A 71 7.37 9.03 -27.77
CA MET A 71 8.63 9.49 -28.37
C MET A 71 9.42 8.26 -28.84
N ALA A 72 9.05 7.73 -30.01
CA ALA A 72 9.94 7.17 -31.05
C ALA A 72 9.09 6.62 -32.21
#